data_AF-A0A2P6G3B9-F1
#
_entry.id   AF-A0A2P6G3B9-F1
#
_cell.length_a   1.000
_cell.length_b   1.000
_cell.length_c   1.000
_cell.angle_alpha   90.00
_cell.angle_beta   90.00
_cell.angle_gamma   90.00
#
_symmetry.space_group_name_H-M   'P 1'
#
loop_
_entity.id
_entity.type
_entity.pdbx_description
1 polymer ?
#
loop_
_entity_poly.entity_id
_entity_poly.type
_entity_poly.pdbx_seq_one_letter_code
_entity_poly.pdbx_strand_id
1 'polypeptide(L)' 'GQKHHEYDLTIDHVHPRSLGGDTNTCNCVPACRKCNQEKGSNNWLKWFRTTFPPNPFREQQILNWIK' A
#
# COMPACT_ATOMS: atom_id res chain seq x y z
N GLY A 1 -9.19 9.37 5.09
CA GLY A 1 -7.74 9.55 4.80
C GLY A 1 -7.52 10.96 4.29
N GLN A 2 -6.32 11.52 4.53
CA GLN A 2 -5.96 12.85 4.02
C GLN A 2 -5.86 12.85 2.48
N LYS A 3 -6.11 14.00 1.88
CA LYS A 3 -5.84 14.24 0.45
C LYS A 3 -4.33 14.50 0.30
N HIS A 4 -3.72 13.90 -0.71
CA HIS A 4 -2.31 14.10 -1.06
C HIS A 4 -2.22 14.65 -2.48
N HIS A 5 -1.23 15.49 -2.75
CA HIS A 5 -0.93 15.89 -4.12
C HIS A 5 -0.19 14.76 -4.84
N GLU A 6 -0.25 14.74 -6.17
CA GLU A 6 0.36 13.68 -6.98
C GLU A 6 1.86 13.54 -6.73
N TYR A 7 2.56 14.64 -6.49
CA TYR A 7 3.99 14.66 -6.18
C TYR A 7 4.35 14.15 -4.76
N ASP A 8 3.36 14.00 -3.87
CA ASP A 8 3.54 13.44 -2.52
C ASP A 8 3.40 11.90 -2.50
N LEU A 9 2.91 11.34 -3.61
CA LEU A 9 2.69 9.91 -3.75
C LEU A 9 3.98 9.22 -4.21
N THR A 10 4.14 8.02 -3.68
CA THR A 10 5.23 7.11 -3.97
C THR A 10 4.65 5.75 -4.39
N ILE A 11 5.46 4.94 -5.05
CA ILE A 11 5.11 3.56 -5.38
C ILE A 11 5.40 2.69 -4.16
N ASP A 12 4.36 2.07 -3.59
CA ASP A 12 4.47 1.08 -2.51
C ASP A 12 4.26 -0.32 -3.08
N HIS A 13 5.21 -1.21 -2.78
CA HIS A 13 5.17 -2.61 -3.19
C HIS A 13 4.39 -3.42 -2.15
N VAL A 14 3.28 -4.01 -2.59
CA VAL A 14 2.36 -4.82 -1.77
C VAL A 14 3.08 -6.04 -1.21
N HIS A 15 3.77 -6.79 -2.07
CA HIS A 15 4.84 -7.72 -1.74
C HIS A 15 6.17 -6.97 -1.82
N PRO A 16 6.91 -6.77 -0.71
CA PRO A 16 8.12 -5.95 -0.69
C PRO A 16 9.21 -6.47 -1.64
N ARG A 17 9.93 -5.56 -2.30
CA ARG A 17 11.08 -5.93 -3.16
C ARG A 17 12.16 -6.72 -2.42
N SER A 18 12.39 -6.39 -1.15
CA SER A 18 13.33 -7.11 -0.27
C SER A 18 12.96 -8.58 -0.06
N LEU A 19 11.71 -8.97 -0.34
CA LEU A 19 11.18 -10.32 -0.20
C LEU A 19 10.86 -10.96 -1.58
N GLY A 20 11.36 -10.39 -2.67
CA GLY A 20 11.13 -10.89 -4.03
C GLY A 20 9.89 -10.33 -4.73
N GLY A 21 9.37 -9.18 -4.27
CA GLY A 21 8.27 -8.48 -4.93
C GLY A 21 8.62 -7.89 -6.30
N ASP A 22 7.84 -8.25 -7.31
CA ASP A 22 7.97 -7.72 -8.66
C ASP A 22 7.53 -6.25 -8.75
N THR A 23 8.13 -5.51 -9.68
CA THR A 23 7.68 -4.14 -10.02
C THR A 23 6.70 -4.21 -11.19
N ASN A 24 5.51 -4.73 -10.93
CA ASN A 24 4.40 -4.77 -11.87
C ASN A 24 3.19 -4.02 -11.29
N THR A 25 2.20 -3.71 -12.13
CA THR A 25 1.01 -2.95 -11.72
C THR A 25 0.22 -3.66 -10.63
N CYS A 26 0.11 -5.00 -10.68
CA CYS A 26 -0.62 -5.80 -9.70
C CYS A 26 0.06 -5.87 -8.33
N ASN A 27 1.35 -5.55 -8.22
CA ASN A 27 2.08 -5.53 -6.95
C ASN A 27 2.36 -4.11 -6.43
N CYS A 28 1.94 -3.08 -7.16
CA CYS A 28 2.27 -1.69 -6.84
C CYS A 28 1.01 -0.86 -6.61
N VAL A 29 0.98 -0.10 -5.51
CA VAL A 29 -0.10 0.84 -5.17
C VAL A 29 0.46 2.23 -4.85
N PRO A 30 -0.31 3.31 -5.10
CA PRO A 30 0.10 4.64 -4.68
C PRO A 30 -0.03 4.80 -3.17
N ALA A 31 1.04 5.24 -2.51
CA ALA A 31 1.04 5.55 -1.08
C ALA A 31 1.85 6.83 -0.82
N CYS A 32 1.45 7.64 0.16
CA CYS A 32 2.29 8.76 0.57
C CYS A 32 3.61 8.24 1.17
N ARG A 33 4.65 9.08 1.15
CA ARG A 33 5.97 8.71 1.66
C ARG A 33 5.96 8.16 3.08
N LYS A 34 5.17 8.78 3.98
CA LYS A 34 5.03 8.34 5.37
C LYS A 34 4.45 6.92 5.46
N CYS A 35 3.33 6.67 4.80
CA CYS A 35 2.66 5.36 4.80
C CYS A 35 3.56 4.26 4.23
N ASN A 36 4.21 4.53 3.09
CA ASN A 36 5.12 3.58 2.46
C ASN A 36 6.30 3.22 3.39
N GLN A 37 6.89 4.23 4.04
CA GLN A 37 7.97 4.04 5.02
C GLN A 37 7.51 3.29 6.28
N GLU A 38 6.34 3.64 6.83
CA GLU A 38 5.77 2.99 8.03
C GLU A 38 5.40 1.53 7.77
N LYS A 39 4.88 1.20 6.58
CA LYS A 39 4.65 -0.19 6.19
C LYS A 39 5.98 -0.93 6.08
N GLY A 40 6.94 -0.37 5.37
CA GLY A 40 8.24 -0.99 5.10
C GLY A 40 8.08 -2.37 4.46
N SER A 41 8.71 -3.38 5.07
CA SER A 41 8.64 -4.78 4.62
C SER A 41 7.52 -5.60 5.29
N ASN A 42 6.63 -4.96 6.05
CA ASN A 42 5.52 -5.67 6.69
C ASN A 42 4.45 -6.08 5.65
N ASN A 43 3.70 -7.13 5.98
CA ASN A 43 2.51 -7.50 5.21
C ASN A 43 1.51 -6.32 5.16
N TRP A 44 1.15 -5.91 3.95
CA TRP A 44 0.34 -4.71 3.72
C TRP A 44 -1.03 -4.79 4.41
N LEU A 45 -1.69 -5.96 4.40
CA LEU A 45 -3.04 -6.11 4.93
C LEU A 45 -3.05 -6.01 6.45
N LYS A 46 -2.11 -6.69 7.11
CA LYS A 46 -1.92 -6.60 8.56
C LYS A 46 -1.64 -5.16 8.98
N TRP A 47 -0.67 -4.52 8.33
CA TRP A 47 -0.31 -3.12 8.61
C TRP A 47 -1.49 -2.16 8.37
N PHE A 48 -2.21 -2.31 7.26
CA PHE A 48 -3.35 -1.47 6.91
C PHE A 48 -4.46 -1.55 7.96
N ARG A 49 -4.81 -2.75 8.41
CA ARG A 49 -5.84 -2.99 9.43
C ARG A 49 -5.45 -2.48 10.82
N THR A 50 -4.16 -2.44 11.15
CA THR A 50 -3.68 -1.91 12.44
C THR A 50 -3.48 -0.40 12.44
N THR A 51 -3.17 0.19 11.28
CA THR A 51 -2.80 1.62 11.17
C THR A 51 -4.02 2.51 10.92
N PHE A 52 -5.06 2.02 10.24
CA PHE A 52 -6.23 2.81 9.88
C PHE A 52 -7.51 2.28 10.50
N PRO A 53 -8.52 3.14 10.75
CA PRO A 53 -9.85 2.69 11.09
C PRO A 53 -10.39 1.72 10.02
N PRO A 54 -11.16 0.68 10.42
CA PRO A 54 -11.72 -0.28 9.48
C PRO A 54 -12.45 0.41 8.32
N ASN A 55 -12.00 0.12 7.10
CA ASN A 55 -12.62 0.63 5.88
C ASN A 55 -12.67 -0.49 4.83
N PRO A 56 -13.77 -1.27 4.81
CA PRO A 56 -13.91 -2.41 3.91
C PRO A 56 -13.79 -2.01 2.44
N PHE A 57 -14.30 -0.83 2.07
CA PHE A 57 -14.24 -0.36 0.68
C PHE A 57 -12.79 -0.17 0.20
N ARG A 58 -11.95 0.50 0.99
CA ARG A 58 -10.53 0.71 0.64
C ARG A 58 -9.75 -0.60 0.58
N GLU A 59 -9.97 -1.49 1.53
CA GLU A 59 -9.34 -2.81 1.55
C GLU A 59 -9.72 -3.60 0.28
N GLN A 60 -11.01 -3.62 -0.08
CA GLN A 60 -11.51 -4.28 -1.28
C GLN A 60 -10.96 -3.68 -2.57
N GLN A 61 -10.79 -2.36 -2.65
CA GLN A 61 -10.17 -1.72 -3.82
C GLN A 61 -8.73 -2.20 -4.04
N ILE A 62 -7.94 -2.33 -2.96
CA ILE A 62 -6.58 -2.86 -3.03
C ILE A 62 -6.63 -4.35 -3.42
N LEU A 63 -7.48 -5.15 -2.77
CA LEU A 63 -7.65 -6.58 -3.08
C LEU A 63 -8.07 -6.84 -4.54
N ASN A 64 -8.93 -5.99 -5.12
CA ASN A 64 -9.35 -6.13 -6.52
C ASN A 64 -8.24 -5.70 -7.50
N TRP A 65 -7.31 -4.87 -7.06
CA TRP A 65 -6.18 -4.39 -7.87
C TRP A 65 -5.02 -5.39 -7.86
N ILE A 66 -4.71 -5.95 -6.68
CA ILE A 66 -3.64 -6.92 -6.50
C ILE A 66 -4.17 -8.30 -6.90
N LYS A 67 -3.80 -8.76 -8.09
CA LYS A 67 -4.16 -10.09 -8.59
C LYS A 67 -3.17 -11.15 -8.15
#